data_AF-A0A3S1HUW3-F1
#
_entry.id   AF-A0A3S1HUW3-F1
#
_cell.length_a   1.000
_cell.length_b   1.000
_cell.length_c   1.000
_cell.angle_alpha   90.00
_cell.angle_beta   90.00
_cell.angle_gamma   90.00
#
_symmetry.space_group_name_H-M   'P 1'
#
loop_
_entity.id
_entity.type
_entity.pdbx_description
1 polymer ?
#
loop_
_entity_poly.entity_id
_entity_poly.type
_entity_poly.pdbx_seq_one_letter_code
_entity_poly.pdbx_strand_id
1 'polypeptide(L)'
;MSEPLLERIGRVACSMLGDLKANFTVMTALCAPFALALAAFAIDEGSIYTERREAQAMTDLAAITAASNINNIEAAVVTTLGDNGMPGIVVQKAGQTIAPALGKTVVSVTAGRYSPESSLGVDKRFEAGKTPYNAVHVALKKIPARYFASSLIPTPVIGTEALASVTPQAMFSVGSRLLSVNGGILNSLLSGLLGTNISLSVMDYNALISADVNVLSFVDALAVQLQLTGVSYSDVLASKATVGQVATALANVSTVGSSSKLVLQTIASRATSTVKIPLKHLVDLGSIGQLGLGQKPAGLSVDASAMGMLTTAAALANGSNQVQVNLGATIPGLTSTTLAVAIGEPAQFSPWLTIGEKGAVVRTAQTRIKLVASVGIDNSNLGGGISLLAVKLPLHVEVASAEARLTDISCATGHPD
;
A
#
# COMPACT_ATOMS: atom_id res chain seq x y z
N MET A 1 57.96 -41.39 -79.25
CA MET A 1 58.09 -40.30 -78.25
C MET A 1 56.77 -39.55 -78.21
N SER A 2 55.93 -39.65 -77.20
CA SER A 2 56.29 -39.74 -75.78
C SER A 2 55.37 -40.70 -74.98
N GLU A 3 55.85 -41.93 -74.78
CA GLU A 3 55.40 -42.83 -73.70
C GLU A 3 55.16 -42.13 -72.34
N PRO A 4 55.90 -41.06 -71.94
CA PRO A 4 55.61 -40.39 -70.66
C PRO A 4 54.29 -39.62 -70.57
N LEU A 5 53.55 -39.39 -71.68
CA LEU A 5 52.28 -38.66 -71.66
C LEU A 5 51.09 -39.57 -71.33
N LEU A 6 51.03 -40.76 -71.96
CA LEU A 6 50.03 -41.78 -71.66
C LEU A 6 50.18 -42.33 -70.24
N GLU A 7 51.42 -42.49 -69.79
CA GLU A 7 51.73 -42.93 -68.41
C GLU A 7 51.37 -41.84 -67.37
N ARG A 8 51.55 -40.55 -67.69
CA ARG A 8 51.09 -39.43 -66.85
C ARG A 8 49.57 -39.38 -66.75
N ILE A 9 48.86 -39.56 -67.88
CA ILE A 9 47.39 -39.54 -67.91
C ILE A 9 46.83 -40.73 -67.11
N GLY A 10 47.41 -41.92 -67.25
CA GLY A 10 47.05 -43.10 -66.46
C GLY A 10 47.28 -42.90 -64.95
N ARG A 11 48.40 -42.25 -64.56
CA ARG A 11 48.69 -41.95 -63.14
C ARG A 11 47.73 -40.94 -62.53
N VAL A 12 47.33 -39.90 -63.28
CA VAL A 12 46.34 -38.91 -62.82
C VAL A 12 44.94 -39.52 -62.76
N ALA A 13 44.57 -40.36 -63.73
CA ALA A 13 43.29 -41.07 -63.70
C ALA A 13 43.19 -42.03 -62.51
N CYS A 14 44.23 -42.84 -62.23
CA CYS A 14 44.29 -43.68 -61.04
C CYS A 14 44.32 -42.88 -59.73
N SER A 15 44.97 -41.71 -59.70
CA SER A 15 44.94 -40.85 -58.50
C SER A 15 43.55 -40.26 -58.26
N MET A 16 42.77 -39.97 -59.32
CA MET A 16 41.39 -39.49 -59.19
C MET A 16 40.39 -40.60 -58.85
N LEU A 17 40.60 -41.82 -59.36
CA LEU A 17 39.77 -43.00 -59.02
C LEU A 17 39.96 -43.48 -57.58
N GLY A 18 41.11 -43.17 -56.95
CA GLY A 18 41.37 -43.43 -55.54
C GLY A 18 41.13 -42.25 -54.60
N ASP A 19 40.71 -41.07 -55.11
CA ASP A 19 40.58 -39.86 -54.31
C ASP A 19 39.22 -39.79 -53.59
N LEU A 20 39.18 -40.29 -52.36
CA LEU A 20 38.01 -40.22 -51.47
C LEU A 20 37.56 -38.77 -51.16
N LYS A 21 38.40 -37.76 -51.43
CA LYS A 21 38.07 -36.34 -51.18
C LYS A 21 37.06 -35.79 -52.18
N ALA A 22 37.00 -36.33 -53.41
CA ALA A 22 36.01 -35.91 -54.40
C ALA A 22 34.58 -36.22 -53.93
N ASN A 23 34.39 -37.33 -53.20
CA ASN A 23 33.09 -37.73 -52.67
C ASN A 23 32.63 -36.77 -51.54
N PHE A 24 33.56 -36.30 -50.70
CA PHE A 24 33.27 -35.25 -49.71
C PHE A 24 32.88 -33.94 -50.36
N THR A 25 33.57 -33.49 -51.43
CA THR A 25 33.23 -32.24 -52.12
C THR A 25 31.82 -32.29 -52.72
N VAL A 26 31.44 -33.41 -53.36
CA VAL A 26 30.10 -33.56 -53.94
C VAL A 26 29.02 -33.65 -52.86
N MET A 27 29.28 -34.40 -51.78
CA MET A 27 28.36 -34.50 -50.63
C MET A 27 28.19 -33.14 -49.95
N THR A 28 29.27 -32.39 -49.72
CA THR A 28 29.21 -31.04 -49.16
C THR A 28 28.50 -30.08 -50.10
N ALA A 29 28.74 -30.12 -51.41
CA ALA A 29 28.06 -29.26 -52.37
C ALA A 29 26.53 -29.51 -52.42
N LEU A 30 26.10 -30.76 -52.23
CA LEU A 30 24.67 -31.12 -52.15
C LEU A 30 24.06 -30.77 -50.79
N CYS A 31 24.77 -30.99 -49.68
CA CYS A 31 24.22 -30.78 -48.33
C CYS A 31 24.33 -29.33 -47.83
N ALA A 32 25.35 -28.57 -48.24
CA ALA A 32 25.58 -27.21 -47.76
C ALA A 32 24.42 -26.25 -48.03
N PRO A 33 23.76 -26.24 -49.21
CA PRO A 33 22.58 -25.41 -49.44
C PRO A 33 21.43 -25.71 -48.47
N PHE A 34 21.18 -26.99 -48.16
CA PHE A 34 20.17 -27.38 -47.18
C PHE A 34 20.55 -26.95 -45.77
N ALA A 35 21.81 -27.14 -45.36
CA ALA A 35 22.29 -26.71 -44.06
C ALA A 35 22.18 -25.18 -43.89
N LEU A 36 22.53 -24.42 -44.92
CA LEU A 36 22.39 -22.95 -44.93
C LEU A 36 20.92 -22.52 -44.88
N ALA A 37 20.03 -23.20 -45.60
CA ALA A 37 18.59 -22.90 -45.56
C ALA A 37 18.00 -23.16 -44.16
N LEU A 38 18.37 -24.26 -43.52
CA LEU A 38 17.95 -24.56 -42.15
C LEU A 38 18.53 -23.59 -41.12
N ALA A 39 19.79 -23.18 -41.28
CA ALA A 39 20.41 -22.16 -40.43
C ALA A 39 19.72 -20.79 -40.59
N ALA A 40 19.44 -20.38 -41.83
CA ALA A 40 18.71 -19.16 -42.13
C ALA A 40 17.30 -19.16 -41.51
N PHE A 41 16.59 -20.29 -41.62
CA PHE A 41 15.29 -20.47 -40.98
C PHE A 41 15.38 -20.40 -39.45
N ALA A 42 16.37 -21.06 -38.84
CA ALA A 42 16.58 -21.04 -37.40
C ALA A 42 16.91 -19.63 -36.87
N ILE A 43 17.71 -18.85 -37.61
CA ILE A 43 18.04 -17.46 -37.26
C ILE A 43 16.79 -16.58 -37.34
N ASP A 44 16.01 -16.69 -38.41
CA ASP A 44 14.78 -15.91 -38.57
C ASP A 44 13.76 -16.22 -37.46
N GLU A 45 13.52 -17.50 -37.16
CA GLU A 45 12.59 -17.90 -36.09
C GLU A 45 13.08 -17.44 -34.71
N GLY A 46 14.38 -17.57 -34.44
CA GLY A 46 15.00 -17.07 -33.21
C GLY A 46 14.88 -15.55 -33.06
N SER A 47 15.03 -14.81 -34.17
CA SER A 47 14.87 -13.36 -34.19
C SER A 47 13.42 -12.94 -33.90
N ILE A 48 12.42 -13.62 -34.48
CA ILE A 48 11.00 -13.35 -34.23
C ILE A 48 10.64 -13.59 -32.76
N TYR A 49 11.13 -14.66 -32.15
CA TYR A 49 10.86 -14.94 -30.75
C TYR A 49 11.46 -13.87 -29.82
N THR A 50 12.67 -13.43 -30.13
CA THR A 50 13.35 -12.35 -29.38
C THR A 50 12.58 -11.04 -29.52
N GLU A 51 12.21 -10.68 -30.75
CA GLU A 51 11.45 -9.47 -31.05
C GLU A 51 10.04 -9.47 -30.43
N ARG A 52 9.41 -10.65 -30.32
CA ARG A 52 8.13 -10.80 -29.58
C ARG A 52 8.31 -10.57 -28.09
N ARG A 53 9.40 -11.06 -27.49
CA ARG A 53 9.68 -10.87 -26.07
C ARG A 53 9.96 -9.40 -25.75
N GLU A 54 10.69 -8.71 -26.62
CA GLU A 54 10.88 -7.26 -26.53
C GLU A 54 9.56 -6.51 -26.68
N ALA A 55 8.73 -6.86 -27.68
CA ALA A 55 7.41 -6.26 -27.86
C ALA A 55 6.50 -6.48 -26.65
N GLN A 56 6.57 -7.63 -25.98
CA GLN A 56 5.79 -7.90 -24.77
C GLN A 56 6.24 -6.99 -23.62
N ALA A 57 7.55 -6.87 -23.38
CA ALA A 57 8.08 -5.99 -22.34
C ALA A 57 7.64 -4.52 -22.55
N MET A 58 7.64 -4.07 -23.81
CA MET A 58 7.16 -2.74 -24.21
C MET A 58 5.65 -2.57 -23.98
N THR A 59 4.86 -3.60 -24.28
CA THR A 59 3.40 -3.61 -24.06
C THR A 59 3.09 -3.58 -22.56
N ASP A 60 3.83 -4.33 -21.75
CA ASP A 60 3.69 -4.36 -20.29
C ASP A 60 4.00 -2.99 -19.68
N LEU A 61 5.10 -2.36 -20.10
CA LEU A 61 5.47 -1.01 -19.66
C LEU A 61 4.40 0.02 -20.07
N ALA A 62 3.94 -0.03 -21.32
CA ALA A 62 2.89 0.86 -21.81
C ALA A 62 1.59 0.68 -21.02
N ALA A 63 1.18 -0.55 -20.70
CA ALA A 63 0.00 -0.80 -19.88
C ALA A 63 0.15 -0.24 -18.46
N ILE A 64 1.29 -0.46 -17.80
CA ILE A 64 1.55 0.05 -16.44
C ILE A 64 1.50 1.59 -16.42
N THR A 65 2.18 2.25 -17.36
CA THR A 65 2.19 3.72 -17.45
C THR A 65 0.81 4.27 -17.82
N ALA A 66 0.05 3.56 -18.65
CA ALA A 66 -1.31 3.95 -19.02
C ALA A 66 -2.29 3.81 -17.86
N ALA A 67 -2.18 2.74 -17.06
CA ALA A 67 -3.01 2.54 -15.87
C ALA A 67 -2.72 3.56 -14.76
N SER A 68 -1.47 4.04 -14.64
CA SER A 68 -1.13 5.13 -13.73
C SER A 68 -1.58 6.51 -14.25
N ASN A 69 -1.73 6.67 -15.57
CA ASN A 69 -2.21 7.90 -16.23
C ASN A 69 -3.63 7.74 -16.79
N ILE A 70 -4.58 7.33 -15.94
CA ILE A 70 -5.95 6.96 -16.37
C ILE A 70 -6.75 8.09 -17.05
N ASN A 71 -6.34 9.35 -16.86
CA ASN A 71 -6.96 10.52 -17.49
C ASN A 71 -6.38 10.83 -18.88
N ASN A 72 -5.19 10.31 -19.22
CA ASN A 72 -4.50 10.58 -20.49
C ASN A 72 -3.86 9.31 -21.06
N ILE A 73 -4.69 8.27 -21.22
CA ILE A 73 -4.26 6.90 -21.50
C ILE A 73 -3.54 6.79 -22.86
N GLU A 74 -4.14 7.34 -23.93
CA GLU A 74 -3.56 7.24 -25.28
C GLU A 74 -2.20 7.94 -25.37
N ALA A 75 -2.06 9.15 -24.82
CA ALA A 75 -0.79 9.85 -24.83
C ALA A 75 0.28 9.10 -24.01
N ALA A 76 -0.08 8.59 -22.83
CA ALA A 76 0.84 7.82 -21.99
C ALA A 76 1.38 6.58 -22.72
N VAL A 77 0.53 5.85 -23.46
CA VAL A 77 0.96 4.71 -24.27
C VAL A 77 1.88 5.14 -25.40
N VAL A 78 1.51 6.18 -26.15
CA VAL A 78 2.31 6.64 -27.31
C VAL A 78 3.68 7.15 -26.87
N THR A 79 3.74 7.97 -25.81
CA THR A 79 4.99 8.47 -25.25
C THR A 79 5.86 7.32 -24.74
N THR A 80 5.31 6.41 -23.93
CA THR A 80 6.07 5.27 -23.40
C THR A 80 6.67 4.41 -24.50
N LEU A 81 5.89 4.09 -25.53
CA LEU A 81 6.38 3.29 -26.66
C LEU A 81 7.41 4.07 -27.49
N GLY A 82 7.20 5.36 -27.69
CA GLY A 82 8.11 6.24 -28.45
C GLY A 82 9.47 6.39 -27.77
N ASP A 83 9.49 6.65 -26.46
CA ASP A 83 10.71 6.84 -25.66
C ASP A 83 11.55 5.57 -25.60
N ASN A 84 10.91 4.41 -25.67
CA ASN A 84 11.58 3.13 -25.72
C ASN A 84 11.86 2.65 -27.17
N GLY A 85 11.82 3.57 -28.14
CA GLY A 85 12.33 3.35 -29.50
C GLY A 85 11.39 2.59 -30.44
N MET A 86 10.09 2.52 -30.12
CA MET A 86 9.14 1.78 -30.96
C MET A 86 8.75 2.60 -32.21
N PRO A 87 8.93 2.07 -33.42
CA PRO A 87 8.76 2.86 -34.64
C PRO A 87 7.29 2.96 -35.06
N GLY A 88 6.94 4.12 -35.64
CA GLY A 88 5.71 4.32 -36.41
C GLY A 88 4.43 3.94 -35.65
N ILE A 89 4.31 4.40 -34.41
CA ILE A 89 3.18 4.06 -33.51
C ILE A 89 1.88 4.65 -34.07
N VAL A 90 0.87 3.80 -34.23
CA VAL A 90 -0.48 4.17 -34.68
C VAL A 90 -1.49 3.60 -33.71
N VAL A 91 -2.30 4.48 -33.12
CA VAL A 91 -3.37 4.08 -32.18
C VAL A 91 -4.62 3.67 -32.98
N GLN A 92 -5.02 2.41 -32.84
CA GLN A 92 -6.25 1.87 -33.38
C GLN A 92 -7.41 2.17 -32.42
N LYS A 93 -8.39 2.95 -32.92
CA LYS A 93 -9.61 3.29 -32.17
C LYS A 93 -10.68 2.20 -32.31
N ALA A 94 -11.62 2.19 -31.36
CA ALA A 94 -12.78 1.30 -31.42
C ALA A 94 -13.53 1.44 -32.76
N GLY A 95 -13.82 0.31 -33.41
CA GLY A 95 -14.47 0.27 -34.73
C GLY A 95 -13.54 0.50 -35.93
N GLN A 96 -12.25 0.78 -35.72
CA GLN A 96 -11.25 0.81 -36.77
C GLN A 96 -10.44 -0.48 -36.77
N THR A 97 -10.07 -0.97 -37.96
CA THR A 97 -9.12 -2.07 -38.14
C THR A 97 -7.97 -1.56 -38.97
N ILE A 98 -6.78 -1.46 -38.37
CA ILE A 98 -5.57 -1.01 -39.05
C ILE A 98 -4.73 -2.24 -39.33
N ALA A 99 -4.44 -2.50 -40.61
CA ALA A 99 -3.56 -3.60 -40.99
C ALA A 99 -2.12 -3.29 -40.53
N PRO A 100 -1.44 -4.24 -39.87
CA PRO A 100 -0.03 -4.09 -39.53
C PRO A 100 0.81 -3.90 -40.80
N ALA A 101 1.81 -3.02 -40.74
CA ALA A 101 2.74 -2.76 -41.84
C ALA A 101 4.18 -2.75 -41.31
N LEU A 102 5.14 -3.02 -42.19
CA LEU A 102 6.56 -2.99 -41.83
C LEU A 102 6.95 -1.58 -41.35
N GLY A 103 7.67 -1.51 -40.23
CA GLY A 103 8.08 -0.24 -39.62
C GLY A 103 6.94 0.57 -38.96
N LYS A 104 5.74 -0.02 -38.84
CA LYS A 104 4.62 0.55 -38.08
C LYS A 104 4.21 -0.37 -36.94
N THR A 105 3.87 0.25 -35.82
CA THR A 105 3.37 -0.44 -34.63
C THR A 105 1.92 -0.05 -34.42
N VAL A 106 1.00 -0.99 -34.57
CA VAL A 106 -0.43 -0.74 -34.33
C VAL A 106 -0.75 -1.08 -32.88
N VAL A 107 -1.34 -0.14 -32.15
CA VAL A 107 -1.66 -0.31 -30.73
C VAL A 107 -3.13 -0.01 -30.50
N SER A 108 -3.85 -0.90 -29.82
CA SER A 108 -5.20 -0.65 -29.35
C SER A 108 -5.20 -0.56 -27.82
N VAL A 109 -5.91 0.44 -27.31
CA VAL A 109 -5.94 0.74 -25.87
C VAL A 109 -7.39 0.73 -25.42
N THR A 110 -7.69 -0.04 -24.37
CA THR A 110 -9.04 -0.18 -23.82
C THR A 110 -9.02 0.09 -22.33
N ALA A 111 -9.66 1.18 -21.91
CA ALA A 111 -9.88 1.49 -20.50
C ALA A 111 -11.01 0.63 -19.92
N GLY A 112 -10.93 0.26 -18.65
CA GLY A 112 -11.97 -0.51 -17.99
C GLY A 112 -11.79 -0.60 -16.49
N ARG A 113 -12.53 -1.53 -15.88
CA ARG A 113 -12.40 -1.85 -14.46
C ARG A 113 -11.90 -3.29 -14.27
N TYR A 114 -10.85 -3.45 -13.48
CA TYR A 114 -10.38 -4.73 -12.99
C TYR A 114 -10.87 -5.00 -11.56
N SER A 115 -11.40 -6.20 -11.33
CA SER A 115 -11.80 -6.71 -10.02
C SER A 115 -10.97 -7.95 -9.68
N PRO A 116 -10.19 -7.95 -8.57
CA PRO A 116 -9.36 -9.09 -8.17
C PRO A 116 -10.15 -10.22 -7.49
N GLU A 117 -11.46 -10.08 -7.38
CA GLU A 117 -12.37 -11.00 -6.70
C GLU A 117 -12.16 -12.45 -7.16
N SER A 118 -11.89 -13.35 -6.20
CA SER A 118 -11.50 -14.73 -6.49
C SER A 118 -12.68 -15.56 -7.01
N SER A 119 -13.92 -15.16 -6.68
CA SER A 119 -15.14 -15.77 -7.21
C SER A 119 -15.41 -15.47 -8.70
N LEU A 120 -14.70 -14.50 -9.30
CA LEU A 120 -14.77 -14.21 -10.73
C LEU A 120 -13.74 -15.04 -11.52
N GLY A 121 -14.22 -15.64 -12.61
CA GLY A 121 -13.36 -16.23 -13.65
C GLY A 121 -12.42 -15.18 -14.25
N VAL A 122 -11.23 -15.59 -14.67
CA VAL A 122 -10.15 -14.68 -15.14
C VAL A 122 -10.63 -13.75 -16.27
N ASP A 123 -11.47 -14.26 -17.16
CA ASP A 123 -12.09 -13.52 -18.28
C ASP A 123 -13.10 -12.46 -17.84
N LYS A 124 -13.66 -12.58 -16.63
CA LYS A 124 -14.63 -11.64 -16.04
C LYS A 124 -14.00 -10.61 -15.11
N ARG A 125 -12.71 -10.74 -14.81
CA ARG A 125 -12.03 -9.81 -13.91
C ARG A 125 -11.81 -8.45 -14.53
N PHE A 126 -11.64 -8.36 -15.85
CA PHE A 126 -11.57 -7.10 -16.57
C PHE A 126 -12.87 -6.83 -17.34
N GLU A 127 -13.49 -5.69 -17.06
CA GLU A 127 -14.67 -5.21 -17.75
C GLU A 127 -14.33 -3.93 -18.53
N ALA A 128 -14.26 -4.06 -19.86
CA ALA A 128 -13.99 -2.93 -20.76
C ALA A 128 -15.07 -1.84 -20.64
N GLY A 129 -14.65 -0.57 -20.60
CA GLY A 129 -15.54 0.59 -20.55
C GLY A 129 -16.23 0.83 -19.20
N LYS A 130 -16.03 -0.03 -18.19
CA LYS A 130 -16.66 0.13 -16.87
C LYS A 130 -16.00 1.23 -16.04
N THR A 131 -16.80 2.21 -15.62
CA THR A 131 -16.37 3.31 -14.75
C THR A 131 -16.66 3.04 -13.27
N PRO A 132 -15.91 3.60 -12.31
CA PRO A 132 -14.67 4.36 -12.52
C PRO A 132 -13.55 3.46 -13.04
N TYR A 133 -12.77 3.98 -14.00
CA TYR A 133 -11.65 3.25 -14.57
C TYR A 133 -10.56 3.04 -13.53
N ASN A 134 -10.04 1.82 -13.45
CA ASN A 134 -8.89 1.48 -12.62
C ASN A 134 -7.92 0.56 -13.35
N ALA A 135 -8.18 0.25 -14.63
CA ALA A 135 -7.37 -0.67 -15.41
C ALA A 135 -7.35 -0.29 -16.90
N VAL A 136 -6.26 -0.66 -17.55
CA VAL A 136 -6.04 -0.44 -18.98
C VAL A 136 -5.50 -1.72 -19.61
N HIS A 137 -6.16 -2.17 -20.66
CA HIS A 137 -5.68 -3.23 -21.56
C HIS A 137 -5.03 -2.57 -22.78
N VAL A 138 -3.79 -2.98 -23.06
CA VAL A 138 -3.02 -2.54 -24.23
C VAL A 138 -2.74 -3.78 -25.07
N ALA A 139 -3.10 -3.74 -26.34
CA ALA A 139 -2.75 -4.75 -27.31
C ALA A 139 -1.93 -4.12 -28.45
N LEU A 140 -0.86 -4.79 -28.83
CA LEU A 140 0.12 -4.31 -29.79
C LEU A 140 0.28 -5.32 -30.90
N LYS A 141 0.34 -4.83 -32.14
CA LYS A 141 0.57 -5.62 -33.35
C LYS A 141 1.66 -5.00 -34.20
N LYS A 142 2.64 -5.80 -34.60
CA LYS A 142 3.70 -5.38 -35.53
C LYS A 142 4.16 -6.52 -36.44
N ILE A 143 4.76 -6.15 -37.58
CA ILE A 143 5.42 -7.11 -38.47
C ILE A 143 6.92 -7.14 -38.10
N PRO A 144 7.48 -8.30 -37.75
CA PRO A 144 8.91 -8.42 -37.42
C PRO A 144 9.80 -8.17 -38.63
N ALA A 145 11.03 -7.74 -38.36
CA ALA A 145 12.07 -7.69 -39.37
C ALA A 145 12.66 -9.10 -39.57
N ARG A 146 12.66 -9.61 -40.81
CA ARG A 146 13.33 -10.87 -41.17
C ARG A 146 14.54 -10.62 -42.05
N TYR A 147 15.55 -11.48 -41.92
CA TYR A 147 16.83 -11.31 -42.60
C TYR A 147 16.95 -12.19 -43.85
N PHE A 148 16.40 -13.42 -43.85
CA PHE A 148 16.71 -14.39 -44.90
C PHE A 148 15.51 -15.03 -45.62
N ALA A 149 14.44 -15.40 -44.90
CA ALA A 149 13.33 -16.19 -45.42
C ALA A 149 12.07 -15.37 -45.79
N SER A 150 12.18 -14.05 -45.82
CA SER A 150 11.04 -13.13 -46.08
C SER A 150 10.40 -13.34 -47.46
N SER A 151 11.17 -13.79 -48.45
CA SER A 151 10.68 -14.03 -49.83
C SER A 151 10.02 -15.40 -50.04
N LEU A 152 10.16 -16.34 -49.10
CA LEU A 152 9.72 -17.74 -49.26
C LEU A 152 8.48 -18.09 -48.42
N ILE A 153 8.35 -17.48 -47.25
CA ILE A 153 7.28 -17.76 -46.29
C ILE A 153 6.62 -16.42 -45.92
N PRO A 154 5.29 -16.30 -45.85
CA PRO A 154 4.64 -15.08 -45.36
C PRO A 154 5.08 -14.71 -43.94
N THR A 155 5.29 -13.42 -43.66
CA THR A 155 5.73 -12.98 -42.32
C THR A 155 4.56 -13.05 -41.33
N PRO A 156 4.71 -13.75 -40.19
CA PRO A 156 3.69 -13.74 -39.15
C PRO A 156 3.61 -12.36 -38.49
N VAL A 157 2.43 -11.99 -38.02
CA VAL A 157 2.24 -10.77 -37.21
C VAL A 157 2.56 -11.10 -35.76
N ILE A 158 3.44 -10.31 -35.13
CA ILE A 158 3.65 -10.36 -33.69
C ILE A 158 2.48 -9.64 -33.03
N GLY A 159 1.80 -10.33 -32.11
CA GLY A 159 0.77 -9.78 -31.24
C GLY A 159 1.16 -9.95 -29.78
N THR A 160 1.08 -8.87 -29.01
CA THR A 160 1.34 -8.84 -27.56
C THR A 160 0.22 -8.10 -26.85
N GLU A 161 -0.13 -8.55 -25.66
CA GLU A 161 -1.20 -7.95 -24.86
C GLU A 161 -0.77 -7.83 -23.41
N ALA A 162 -1.18 -6.74 -22.76
CA ALA A 162 -0.92 -6.49 -21.36
C ALA A 162 -2.14 -5.83 -20.71
N LEU A 163 -2.42 -6.24 -19.47
CA LEU A 163 -3.45 -5.64 -18.64
C LEU A 163 -2.80 -5.15 -17.35
N ALA A 164 -2.92 -3.86 -17.08
CA ALA A 164 -2.46 -3.26 -15.84
C ALA A 164 -3.64 -2.62 -15.10
N SER A 165 -3.60 -2.66 -13.78
CA SER A 165 -4.61 -2.04 -12.92
C SER A 165 -3.96 -1.30 -11.76
N VAL A 166 -4.55 -0.18 -11.37
CA VAL A 166 -4.14 0.65 -10.23
C VAL A 166 -5.33 0.77 -9.30
N THR A 167 -5.15 0.35 -8.05
CA THR A 167 -6.15 0.55 -6.99
C THR A 167 -5.70 1.70 -6.11
N PRO A 168 -6.27 2.92 -6.27
CA PRO A 168 -5.88 4.04 -5.44
C PRO A 168 -6.38 3.80 -4.01
N GLN A 169 -5.45 3.73 -3.07
CA GLN A 169 -5.74 3.59 -1.65
C GLN A 169 -5.10 4.76 -0.91
N ALA A 170 -5.85 5.37 0.00
CA ALA A 170 -5.31 6.35 0.92
C ALA A 170 -5.66 5.98 2.35
N MET A 171 -4.75 6.37 3.24
CA MET A 171 -4.91 6.17 4.67
C MET A 171 -5.04 7.52 5.34
N PHE A 172 -6.04 7.66 6.21
CA PHE A 172 -6.26 8.88 6.95
C PHE A 172 -6.74 8.56 8.36
N SER A 173 -6.25 9.34 9.33
CA SER A 173 -6.69 9.30 10.72
C SER A 173 -7.40 10.61 11.08
N VAL A 174 -8.33 10.52 12.02
CA VAL A 174 -8.95 11.69 12.65
C VAL A 174 -8.75 11.62 14.15
N GLY A 175 -8.30 12.73 14.73
CA GLY A 175 -8.19 12.91 16.17
C GLY A 175 -8.90 14.18 16.63
N SER A 176 -9.46 14.13 17.83
CA SER A 176 -10.10 15.27 18.50
C SER A 176 -9.15 15.89 19.55
N ARG A 177 -8.79 17.16 19.39
CA ARG A 177 -7.92 17.90 20.33
C ARG A 177 -8.71 18.89 21.20
N LEU A 178 -9.67 18.39 21.99
CA LEU A 178 -10.58 19.28 22.72
C LEU A 178 -10.08 19.73 24.10
N LEU A 179 -9.24 18.94 24.78
CA LEU A 179 -8.77 19.29 26.13
C LEU A 179 -7.49 20.13 26.09
N SER A 180 -7.53 21.30 26.74
CA SER A 180 -6.33 22.05 27.10
C SER A 180 -5.47 21.22 28.05
N VAL A 181 -4.15 21.17 27.81
CA VAL A 181 -3.23 20.38 28.63
C VAL A 181 -3.10 21.01 30.02
N ASN A 182 -3.79 20.42 31.00
CA ASN A 182 -3.59 20.68 32.42
C ASN A 182 -3.03 19.42 33.09
N GLY A 183 -1.78 19.48 33.53
CA GLY A 183 -1.05 18.32 34.04
C GLY A 183 -1.78 17.58 35.17
N GLY A 184 -2.47 18.29 36.07
CA GLY A 184 -3.17 17.66 37.19
C GLY A 184 -4.31 16.74 36.75
N ILE A 185 -5.20 17.25 35.88
CA ILE A 185 -6.39 16.52 35.44
C ILE A 185 -6.02 15.38 34.49
N LEU A 186 -5.10 15.62 33.54
CA LEU A 186 -4.67 14.59 32.61
C LEU A 186 -3.93 13.46 33.31
N ASN A 187 -3.10 13.77 34.32
CA ASN A 187 -2.41 12.75 35.11
C ASN A 187 -3.42 11.87 35.83
N SER A 188 -4.43 12.45 36.50
CA SER A 188 -5.46 11.66 37.20
C SER A 188 -6.32 10.82 36.24
N LEU A 189 -6.66 11.35 35.06
CA LEU A 189 -7.41 10.60 34.05
C LEU A 189 -6.59 9.42 33.48
N LEU A 190 -5.35 9.68 33.07
CA LEU A 190 -4.48 8.66 32.48
C LEU A 190 -4.09 7.60 33.53
N SER A 191 -3.89 8.05 34.78
CA SER A 191 -3.70 7.18 35.95
C SER A 191 -4.91 6.26 36.16
N GLY A 192 -6.13 6.81 36.09
CA GLY A 192 -7.37 6.04 36.20
C GLY A 192 -7.58 5.03 35.06
N LEU A 193 -7.27 5.41 33.82
CA LEU A 193 -7.37 4.53 32.65
C LEU A 193 -6.34 3.40 32.67
N LEU A 194 -5.13 3.67 33.15
CA LEU A 194 -4.03 2.70 33.18
C LEU A 194 -3.99 1.89 34.48
N GLY A 195 -4.73 2.31 35.51
CA GLY A 195 -4.75 1.71 36.84
C GLY A 195 -3.47 1.98 37.64
N THR A 196 -2.78 3.10 37.37
CA THR A 196 -1.42 3.39 37.89
C THR A 196 -1.30 4.84 38.30
N ASN A 197 -0.21 5.23 38.98
CA ASN A 197 0.05 6.64 39.29
C ASN A 197 1.06 7.23 38.31
N ILE A 198 0.55 8.08 37.43
CA ILE A 198 1.33 8.80 36.41
C ILE A 198 1.44 10.26 36.81
N SER A 199 2.66 10.77 36.74
CA SER A 199 2.97 12.18 36.96
C SER A 199 3.82 12.67 35.80
N LEU A 200 3.14 13.15 34.75
CA LEU A 200 3.74 13.76 33.57
C LEU A 200 3.62 15.28 33.66
N SER A 201 4.62 15.97 33.12
CA SER A 201 4.59 17.41 32.96
C SER A 201 3.72 17.82 31.77
N VAL A 202 3.37 19.10 31.69
CA VAL A 202 2.69 19.67 30.51
C VAL A 202 3.55 19.50 29.25
N MET A 203 4.88 19.59 29.39
CA MET A 203 5.82 19.39 28.29
C MET A 203 5.79 17.95 27.76
N ASP A 204 5.73 16.96 28.65
CA ASP A 204 5.62 15.54 28.29
C ASP A 204 4.34 15.26 27.51
N TYR A 205 3.22 15.83 27.95
CA TYR A 205 1.94 15.73 27.23
C TYR A 205 2.01 16.39 25.85
N ASN A 206 2.58 17.59 25.75
CA ASN A 206 2.74 18.28 24.46
C ASN A 206 3.63 17.47 23.50
N ALA A 207 4.68 16.82 24.01
CA ALA A 207 5.54 15.94 23.23
C ALA A 207 4.77 14.70 22.73
N LEU A 208 3.89 14.10 23.54
CA LEU A 208 3.06 12.97 23.12
C LEU A 208 1.96 13.37 22.11
N ILE A 209 1.32 14.52 22.33
CA ILE A 209 0.24 15.02 21.46
C ILE A 209 0.76 15.42 20.08
N SER A 210 2.01 15.89 20.02
CA SER A 210 2.69 16.29 18.78
C SER A 210 3.46 15.15 18.11
N ALA A 211 3.52 13.98 18.73
CA ALA A 211 4.22 12.82 18.17
C ALA A 211 3.31 12.03 17.24
N ASP A 212 3.71 11.95 15.98
CA ASP A 212 3.11 11.07 14.98
C ASP A 212 3.97 9.82 14.81
N VAL A 213 3.30 8.67 14.77
CA VAL A 213 3.92 7.35 14.77
C VAL A 213 3.58 6.64 13.48
N ASN A 214 4.62 6.15 12.80
CA ASN A 214 4.42 5.28 11.65
C ASN A 214 3.82 3.94 12.11
N VAL A 215 2.58 3.66 11.76
CA VAL A 215 1.81 2.52 12.28
C VAL A 215 2.38 1.19 11.80
N LEU A 216 2.90 1.11 10.57
CA LEU A 216 3.58 -0.10 10.09
C LEU A 216 4.81 -0.40 10.93
N SER A 217 5.62 0.62 11.23
CA SER A 217 6.78 0.49 12.11
C SER A 217 6.39 0.17 13.57
N PHE A 218 5.25 0.67 14.03
CA PHE A 218 4.68 0.28 15.32
C PHE A 218 4.30 -1.20 15.35
N VAL A 219 3.63 -1.72 14.32
CA VAL A 219 3.25 -3.14 14.25
C VAL A 219 4.50 -4.02 14.11
N ASP A 220 5.53 -3.58 13.36
CA ASP A 220 6.85 -4.23 13.31
C ASP A 220 7.44 -4.34 14.74
N ALA A 221 7.46 -3.24 15.51
CA ALA A 221 7.96 -3.23 16.89
C ALA A 221 7.10 -4.07 17.85
N LEU A 222 5.79 -4.13 17.62
CA LEU A 222 4.87 -4.93 18.42
C LEU A 222 5.04 -6.43 18.15
N ALA A 223 5.30 -6.83 16.91
CA ALA A 223 5.62 -8.21 16.55
C ALA A 223 6.84 -8.72 17.32
N VAL A 224 7.89 -7.89 17.42
CA VAL A 224 9.09 -8.18 18.23
C VAL A 224 8.72 -8.36 19.69
N GLN A 225 7.91 -7.45 20.25
CA GLN A 225 7.46 -7.52 21.64
C GLN A 225 6.61 -8.76 21.95
N LEU A 226 5.89 -9.28 20.96
CA LEU A 226 5.05 -10.47 21.05
C LEU A 226 5.77 -11.76 20.60
N GLN A 227 7.05 -11.67 20.21
CA GLN A 227 7.85 -12.80 19.72
C GLN A 227 7.22 -13.50 18.50
N LEU A 228 6.57 -12.74 17.62
CA LEU A 228 5.98 -13.25 16.38
C LEU A 228 6.99 -13.12 15.23
N THR A 229 7.26 -14.22 14.51
CA THR A 229 8.22 -14.27 13.40
C THR A 229 7.55 -14.83 12.14
N GLY A 230 7.88 -14.25 10.98
CA GLY A 230 7.39 -14.76 9.69
C GLY A 230 5.88 -14.58 9.47
N VAL A 231 5.28 -13.58 10.12
CA VAL A 231 3.84 -13.29 10.05
C VAL A 231 3.56 -12.04 9.21
N SER A 232 2.31 -11.83 8.82
CA SER A 232 1.83 -10.60 8.19
C SER A 232 1.43 -9.54 9.23
N TYR A 233 1.22 -8.30 8.78
CA TYR A 233 0.67 -7.25 9.65
C TYR A 233 -0.69 -7.63 10.26
N SER A 234 -1.55 -8.30 9.49
CA SER A 234 -2.88 -8.75 9.92
C SER A 234 -2.82 -9.82 11.00
N ASP A 235 -1.83 -10.71 10.95
CA ASP A 235 -1.61 -11.73 11.97
C ASP A 235 -1.22 -11.10 13.32
N VAL A 236 -0.39 -10.06 13.29
CA VAL A 236 -0.04 -9.30 14.50
C VAL A 236 -1.26 -8.58 15.05
N LEU A 237 -2.08 -7.94 14.20
CA LEU A 237 -3.31 -7.26 14.63
C LEU A 237 -4.42 -8.21 15.11
N ALA A 238 -4.41 -9.47 14.68
CA ALA A 238 -5.30 -10.51 15.20
C ALA A 238 -4.94 -10.93 16.64
N SER A 239 -3.72 -10.63 17.09
CA SER A 239 -3.26 -10.97 18.43
C SER A 239 -3.75 -9.97 19.50
N LYS A 240 -3.36 -10.21 20.75
CA LYS A 240 -3.71 -9.35 21.89
C LYS A 240 -2.45 -8.86 22.59
N ALA A 241 -2.42 -7.59 22.96
CA ALA A 241 -1.30 -6.99 23.70
C ALA A 241 -1.80 -6.28 24.97
N THR A 242 -0.92 -6.05 25.94
CA THR A 242 -1.20 -5.17 27.08
C THR A 242 -0.89 -3.72 26.73
N VAL A 243 -1.41 -2.77 27.51
CA VAL A 243 -1.11 -1.35 27.30
C VAL A 243 0.38 -1.05 27.46
N GLY A 244 1.06 -1.75 28.37
CA GLY A 244 2.52 -1.63 28.53
C GLY A 244 3.30 -2.14 27.31
N GLN A 245 2.83 -3.21 26.64
CA GLN A 245 3.41 -3.68 25.39
C GLN A 245 3.17 -2.70 24.25
N VAL A 246 1.97 -2.10 24.16
CA VAL A 246 1.66 -1.05 23.18
C VAL A 246 2.56 0.17 23.41
N ALA A 247 2.68 0.65 24.65
CA ALA A 247 3.53 1.80 24.97
C ALA A 247 5.03 1.52 24.68
N THR A 248 5.51 0.31 24.96
CA THR A 248 6.87 -0.13 24.60
C THR A 248 7.07 -0.13 23.09
N ALA A 249 6.12 -0.68 22.32
CA ALA A 249 6.20 -0.72 20.87
C ALA A 249 6.19 0.69 20.26
N LEU A 250 5.33 1.60 20.77
CA LEU A 250 5.31 3.00 20.37
C LEU A 250 6.66 3.69 20.65
N ALA A 251 7.28 3.43 21.82
CA ALA A 251 8.57 4.00 22.18
C ALA A 251 9.73 3.55 21.27
N ASN A 252 9.57 2.41 20.61
CA ASN A 252 10.59 1.81 19.74
C ASN A 252 10.43 2.21 18.27
N VAL A 253 9.42 3.00 17.91
CA VAL A 253 9.28 3.52 16.55
C VAL A 253 10.27 4.66 16.32
N SER A 254 11.00 4.62 15.22
CA SER A 254 12.07 5.58 14.89
C SER A 254 11.57 7.01 14.65
N THR A 255 10.30 7.20 14.25
CA THR A 255 9.71 8.53 14.06
C THR A 255 9.43 9.26 15.38
N VAL A 256 9.50 8.55 16.52
CA VAL A 256 9.24 9.13 17.84
C VAL A 256 10.49 9.82 18.36
N GLY A 257 10.39 11.13 18.59
CA GLY A 257 11.46 11.92 19.19
C GLY A 257 11.87 11.44 20.58
N SER A 258 13.10 11.77 21.01
CA SER A 258 13.70 11.27 22.25
C SER A 258 12.88 11.59 23.51
N SER A 259 12.22 12.76 23.56
CA SER A 259 11.34 13.17 24.66
C SER A 259 10.11 12.28 24.74
N SER A 260 9.37 12.13 23.65
CA SER A 260 8.17 11.28 23.58
C SER A 260 8.50 9.81 23.86
N LYS A 261 9.67 9.33 23.41
CA LYS A 261 10.18 7.99 23.72
C LYS A 261 10.35 7.75 25.22
N LEU A 262 10.97 8.70 25.94
CA LEU A 262 11.18 8.63 27.38
C LEU A 262 9.85 8.59 28.15
N VAL A 263 8.89 9.40 27.71
CA VAL A 263 7.53 9.42 28.28
C VAL A 263 6.82 8.08 28.04
N LEU A 264 6.88 7.55 26.81
CA LEU A 264 6.28 6.25 26.47
C LEU A 264 6.90 5.10 27.27
N GLN A 265 8.22 5.10 27.49
CA GLN A 265 8.89 4.13 28.36
C GLN A 265 8.48 4.26 29.83
N THR A 266 8.29 5.50 30.30
CA THR A 266 7.78 5.75 31.65
C THR A 266 6.35 5.22 31.81
N ILE A 267 5.50 5.42 30.80
CA ILE A 267 4.14 4.86 30.78
C ILE A 267 4.19 3.33 30.73
N ALA A 268 5.03 2.76 29.86
CA ALA A 268 5.15 1.31 29.69
C ALA A 268 5.61 0.60 30.96
N SER A 269 6.62 1.16 31.65
CA SER A 269 7.14 0.61 32.91
C SER A 269 6.15 0.71 34.07
N ARG A 270 5.30 1.73 34.06
CA ARG A 270 4.29 1.94 35.11
C ARG A 270 2.98 1.23 34.83
N ALA A 271 2.65 0.92 33.57
CA ALA A 271 1.43 0.21 33.18
C ALA A 271 1.36 -1.19 33.81
N THR A 272 0.68 -1.31 34.95
CA THR A 272 0.51 -2.58 35.67
C THR A 272 -0.65 -3.42 35.15
N SER A 273 -1.51 -2.86 34.30
CA SER A 273 -2.64 -3.57 33.72
C SER A 273 -2.17 -4.73 32.85
N THR A 274 -2.57 -5.94 33.24
CA THR A 274 -2.32 -7.19 32.51
C THR A 274 -3.43 -7.51 31.51
N VAL A 275 -4.41 -6.62 31.36
CA VAL A 275 -5.54 -6.80 30.44
C VAL A 275 -5.01 -6.84 29.00
N LYS A 276 -5.33 -7.94 28.32
CA LYS A 276 -4.95 -8.16 26.92
C LYS A 276 -6.03 -7.61 26.00
N ILE A 277 -5.74 -6.49 25.34
CA ILE A 277 -6.65 -5.87 24.37
C ILE A 277 -6.46 -6.47 22.97
N PRO A 278 -7.54 -6.78 22.25
CA PRO A 278 -7.47 -7.19 20.85
C PRO A 278 -7.00 -6.04 19.95
N LEU A 279 -5.91 -6.24 19.22
CA LEU A 279 -5.25 -5.18 18.46
C LEU A 279 -6.05 -4.73 17.22
N LYS A 280 -6.91 -5.58 16.69
CA LYS A 280 -7.86 -5.26 15.61
C LYS A 280 -8.78 -4.07 15.90
N HIS A 281 -9.01 -3.75 17.19
CA HIS A 281 -9.82 -2.59 17.59
C HIS A 281 -8.98 -1.32 17.77
N LEU A 282 -7.65 -1.44 17.73
CA LEU A 282 -6.73 -0.31 17.83
C LEU A 282 -6.42 0.29 16.46
N VAL A 283 -6.16 -0.57 15.46
CA VAL A 283 -5.76 -0.19 14.10
C VAL A 283 -6.38 -1.17 13.11
N ASP A 284 -6.89 -0.64 11.99
CA ASP A 284 -7.25 -1.43 10.82
C ASP A 284 -6.35 -1.05 9.63
N LEU A 285 -5.59 -2.04 9.13
CA LEU A 285 -4.68 -1.87 8.00
C LEU A 285 -5.30 -2.32 6.65
N GLY A 286 -6.56 -2.73 6.63
CA GLY A 286 -7.23 -3.16 5.39
C GLY A 286 -6.41 -4.17 4.58
N SER A 287 -6.31 -3.94 3.27
CA SER A 287 -5.54 -4.80 2.35
C SER A 287 -4.03 -4.79 2.61
N ILE A 288 -3.49 -3.75 3.24
CA ILE A 288 -2.06 -3.64 3.58
C ILE A 288 -1.70 -4.58 4.72
N GLY A 289 -2.69 -4.98 5.53
CA GLY A 289 -2.55 -6.01 6.54
C GLY A 289 -1.99 -7.33 6.00
N GLN A 290 -2.18 -7.64 4.70
CA GLN A 290 -1.71 -8.87 4.08
C GLN A 290 -0.21 -8.85 3.73
N LEU A 291 0.44 -7.69 3.79
CA LEU A 291 1.87 -7.59 3.56
C LEU A 291 2.66 -8.27 4.69
N GLY A 292 3.80 -8.87 4.31
CA GLY A 292 4.73 -9.42 5.28
C GLY A 292 5.33 -8.31 6.14
N LEU A 293 5.65 -8.60 7.41
CA LEU A 293 6.32 -7.64 8.28
C LEU A 293 7.59 -7.07 7.64
N GLY A 294 7.81 -5.76 7.80
CA GLY A 294 8.91 -5.03 7.18
C GLY A 294 8.69 -4.62 5.71
N GLN A 295 7.69 -5.14 5.01
CA GLN A 295 7.34 -4.70 3.66
C GLN A 295 6.59 -3.37 3.72
N LYS A 296 7.20 -2.31 3.17
CA LYS A 296 6.61 -0.97 3.09
C LYS A 296 6.30 -0.63 1.64
N PRO A 297 5.02 -0.41 1.27
CA PRO A 297 4.68 0.09 -0.07
C PRO A 297 5.37 1.43 -0.32
N ALA A 298 5.97 1.59 -1.49
CA ALA A 298 6.56 2.86 -1.88
C ALA A 298 5.49 3.95 -1.95
N GLY A 299 5.76 5.12 -1.35
CA GLY A 299 4.88 6.29 -1.40
C GLY A 299 3.71 6.28 -0.40
N LEU A 300 3.62 5.29 0.49
CA LEU A 300 2.57 5.26 1.53
C LEU A 300 3.17 5.37 2.94
N SER A 301 3.06 6.56 3.54
CA SER A 301 3.27 6.72 4.98
C SER A 301 1.95 6.54 5.71
N VAL A 302 2.00 5.79 6.82
CA VAL A 302 0.86 5.57 7.67
C VAL A 302 1.17 6.15 9.03
N ASP A 303 0.71 7.37 9.28
CA ASP A 303 1.00 8.07 10.53
C ASP A 303 -0.24 8.21 11.39
N ALA A 304 -0.07 8.00 12.69
CA ALA A 304 -1.13 8.10 13.67
C ALA A 304 -0.60 8.74 14.97
N SER A 305 -1.45 9.52 15.65
CA SER A 305 -1.03 10.21 16.87
C SER A 305 -0.69 9.22 17.99
N ALA A 306 0.52 9.33 18.57
CA ALA A 306 0.98 8.50 19.67
C ALA A 306 0.00 8.54 20.86
N MET A 307 -0.46 9.75 21.22
CA MET A 307 -1.42 9.95 22.30
C MET A 307 -2.78 9.31 21.99
N GLY A 308 -3.23 9.38 20.73
CA GLY A 308 -4.45 8.71 20.28
C GLY A 308 -4.37 7.19 20.42
N MET A 309 -3.24 6.58 20.02
CA MET A 309 -3.00 5.15 20.18
C MET A 309 -2.97 4.72 21.66
N LEU A 310 -2.26 5.47 22.50
CA LEU A 310 -2.18 5.19 23.93
C LEU A 310 -3.54 5.30 24.63
N THR A 311 -4.28 6.38 24.39
CA THR A 311 -5.59 6.59 25.02
C THR A 311 -6.62 5.57 24.55
N THR A 312 -6.60 5.19 23.27
CA THR A 312 -7.46 4.13 22.73
C THR A 312 -7.11 2.78 23.35
N ALA A 313 -5.83 2.45 23.45
CA ALA A 313 -5.38 1.22 24.11
C ALA A 313 -5.79 1.17 25.59
N ALA A 314 -5.63 2.29 26.31
CA ALA A 314 -6.01 2.40 27.70
C ALA A 314 -7.54 2.31 27.89
N ALA A 315 -8.33 2.95 27.02
CA ALA A 315 -9.79 2.85 27.02
C ALA A 315 -10.26 1.42 26.75
N LEU A 316 -9.68 0.74 25.74
CA LEU A 316 -9.97 -0.66 25.43
C LEU A 316 -9.61 -1.59 26.61
N ALA A 317 -8.52 -1.32 27.31
CA ALA A 317 -8.10 -2.11 28.47
C ALA A 317 -9.00 -1.88 29.69
N ASN A 318 -9.55 -0.68 29.82
CA ASN A 318 -10.51 -0.34 30.86
C ASN A 318 -11.92 -0.88 30.55
N GLY A 319 -12.22 -1.20 29.29
CA GLY A 319 -13.50 -1.79 28.87
C GLY A 319 -14.66 -0.80 29.00
N SER A 320 -15.80 -1.24 29.54
CA SER A 320 -16.99 -0.40 29.78
C SER A 320 -16.93 0.42 31.07
N ASN A 321 -15.81 0.38 31.80
CA ASN A 321 -15.70 1.03 33.09
C ASN A 321 -15.61 2.55 32.94
N GLN A 322 -16.45 3.27 33.71
CA GLN A 322 -16.38 4.72 33.80
C GLN A 322 -15.18 5.11 34.65
N VAL A 323 -14.31 6.00 34.16
CA VAL A 323 -13.20 6.53 34.95
C VAL A 323 -13.75 7.65 35.81
N GLN A 324 -13.82 7.42 37.11
CA GLN A 324 -14.13 8.46 38.08
C GLN A 324 -12.84 9.11 38.55
N VAL A 325 -12.65 10.35 38.15
CA VAL A 325 -11.57 11.21 38.60
C VAL A 325 -12.11 12.13 39.70
N ASN A 326 -11.65 11.93 40.93
CA ASN A 326 -11.92 12.90 41.99
C ASN A 326 -11.01 14.10 41.79
N LEU A 327 -11.57 15.21 41.34
CA LEU A 327 -10.85 16.47 41.11
C LEU A 327 -10.72 17.29 42.40
N GLY A 328 -11.24 16.82 43.54
CA GLY A 328 -11.13 17.48 44.85
C GLY A 328 -11.63 18.93 44.84
N ALA A 329 -11.05 19.76 45.71
CA ALA A 329 -11.28 21.21 45.79
C ALA A 329 -10.31 22.02 44.90
N THR A 330 -9.83 21.41 43.80
CA THR A 330 -8.82 22.04 42.92
C THR A 330 -9.41 23.18 42.08
N ILE A 331 -10.74 23.35 42.10
CA ILE A 331 -11.44 24.46 41.44
C ILE A 331 -11.86 25.47 42.53
N PRO A 332 -11.33 26.71 42.51
CA PRO A 332 -11.69 27.75 43.47
C PRO A 332 -13.21 27.95 43.56
N GLY A 333 -13.77 27.91 44.78
CA GLY A 333 -15.21 28.09 45.04
C GLY A 333 -16.05 26.80 45.02
N LEU A 334 -15.45 25.63 44.82
CA LEU A 334 -16.11 24.32 44.88
C LEU A 334 -15.55 23.48 46.02
N THR A 335 -16.43 22.88 46.84
CA THR A 335 -16.02 22.09 48.01
C THR A 335 -15.67 20.65 47.64
N SER A 336 -16.29 20.10 46.60
CA SER A 336 -15.87 18.84 46.00
C SER A 336 -16.32 18.77 44.55
N THR A 337 -15.40 18.34 43.67
CA THR A 337 -15.71 18.13 42.26
C THR A 337 -15.34 16.70 41.88
N THR A 338 -16.32 15.91 41.47
CA THR A 338 -16.11 14.56 40.93
C THR A 338 -16.38 14.60 39.43
N LEU A 339 -15.35 14.32 38.63
CA LEU A 339 -15.46 14.17 37.19
C LEU A 339 -15.58 12.68 36.86
N ALA A 340 -16.75 12.24 36.42
CA ALA A 340 -16.92 10.93 35.83
C ALA A 340 -16.80 11.03 34.32
N VAL A 341 -15.77 10.40 33.75
CA VAL A 341 -15.56 10.32 32.30
C VAL A 341 -15.98 8.93 31.84
N ALA A 342 -16.98 8.89 30.94
CA ALA A 342 -17.40 7.69 30.26
C ALA A 342 -16.95 7.80 28.80
N ILE A 343 -15.95 7.01 28.41
CA ILE A 343 -15.55 6.90 27.01
C ILE A 343 -16.48 5.87 26.38
N GLY A 344 -17.28 6.28 25.40
CA GLY A 344 -18.16 5.37 24.67
C GLY A 344 -17.36 4.32 23.89
N GLU A 345 -18.00 3.19 23.60
CA GLU A 345 -17.39 2.14 22.78
C GLU A 345 -17.05 2.70 21.38
N PRO A 346 -15.85 2.43 20.83
CA PRO A 346 -15.54 2.77 19.46
C PRO A 346 -16.59 2.16 18.51
N ALA A 347 -16.96 2.86 17.45
CA ALA A 347 -17.94 2.34 16.49
C ALA A 347 -17.46 0.99 15.93
N GLN A 348 -18.26 -0.06 16.09
CA GLN A 348 -17.93 -1.45 15.68
C GLN A 348 -17.54 -1.59 14.19
N PHE A 349 -17.84 -0.58 13.37
CA PHE A 349 -17.63 -0.60 11.91
C PHE A 349 -16.84 0.61 11.36
N SER A 350 -16.29 1.49 12.20
CA SER A 350 -15.45 2.61 11.72
C SER A 350 -14.35 2.91 12.74
N PRO A 351 -13.14 2.34 12.54
CA PRO A 351 -11.98 2.73 13.32
C PRO A 351 -11.62 4.20 13.07
N TRP A 352 -10.91 4.82 14.01
CA TRP A 352 -10.38 6.20 13.89
C TRP A 352 -9.31 6.34 12.80
N LEU A 353 -8.90 5.23 12.20
CA LEU A 353 -7.88 5.07 11.18
C LEU A 353 -8.28 3.93 10.24
N THR A 354 -8.39 4.21 8.92
CA THR A 354 -8.74 3.19 7.91
C THR A 354 -7.94 3.38 6.62
N ILE A 355 -7.84 2.32 5.83
CA ILE A 355 -7.37 2.36 4.44
C ILE A 355 -8.57 2.08 3.55
N GLY A 356 -8.86 2.99 2.64
CA GLY A 356 -10.01 2.83 1.77
C GLY A 356 -9.87 3.56 0.45
N GLU A 357 -10.78 3.21 -0.46
CA GLU A 357 -11.04 3.96 -1.68
C GLU A 357 -11.85 5.22 -1.38
N LYS A 358 -12.08 6.04 -2.40
CA LYS A 358 -12.97 7.20 -2.36
C LYS A 358 -14.30 6.88 -1.67
N GLY A 359 -14.67 7.69 -0.68
CA GLY A 359 -15.90 7.54 0.08
C GLY A 359 -15.76 6.85 1.44
N ALA A 360 -14.58 6.31 1.78
CA ALA A 360 -14.29 5.82 3.13
C ALA A 360 -14.53 6.90 4.20
N VAL A 361 -15.06 6.50 5.36
CA VAL A 361 -15.40 7.39 6.48
C VAL A 361 -14.73 6.88 7.76
N VAL A 362 -14.06 7.76 8.48
CA VAL A 362 -13.53 7.50 9.83
C VAL A 362 -14.21 8.41 10.84
N ARG A 363 -14.45 7.86 12.03
CA ARG A 363 -15.08 8.58 13.15
C ARG A 363 -14.31 8.32 14.43
N THR A 364 -14.28 9.31 15.32
CA THR A 364 -13.78 9.12 16.69
C THR A 364 -14.88 8.60 17.61
N ALA A 365 -14.50 7.90 18.69
CA ALA A 365 -15.44 7.48 19.72
C ALA A 365 -16.07 8.70 20.42
N GLN A 366 -17.37 8.62 20.72
CA GLN A 366 -18.05 9.67 21.47
C GLN A 366 -17.59 9.64 22.94
N THR A 367 -17.06 10.76 23.44
CA THR A 367 -16.71 10.90 24.86
C THR A 367 -17.83 11.60 25.60
N ARG A 368 -18.39 10.92 26.61
CA ARG A 368 -19.43 11.49 27.48
C ARG A 368 -18.81 11.86 28.81
N ILE A 369 -18.87 13.14 29.13
CA ILE A 369 -18.40 13.66 30.41
C ILE A 369 -19.61 13.90 31.31
N LYS A 370 -19.60 13.29 32.49
CA LYS A 370 -20.51 13.60 33.58
C LYS A 370 -19.71 14.27 34.70
N LEU A 371 -19.82 15.59 34.80
CA LEU A 371 -19.24 16.34 35.89
C LEU A 371 -20.27 16.48 37.00
N VAL A 372 -19.94 16.02 38.21
CA VAL A 372 -20.75 16.22 39.40
C VAL A 372 -20.01 17.18 40.31
N ALA A 373 -20.44 18.44 40.30
CA ALA A 373 -19.87 19.51 41.10
C ALA A 373 -20.73 19.74 42.35
N SER A 374 -20.11 19.79 43.53
CA SER A 374 -20.77 20.22 44.75
C SER A 374 -20.19 21.57 45.15
N VAL A 375 -21.06 22.58 45.17
CA VAL A 375 -20.73 23.92 45.66
C VAL A 375 -21.12 23.97 47.13
N GLY A 376 -20.15 24.17 48.02
CA GLY A 376 -20.40 24.68 49.35
C GLY A 376 -20.09 26.16 49.31
N ILE A 377 -21.11 26.99 49.49
CA ILE A 377 -20.95 28.44 49.54
C ILE A 377 -20.54 28.75 50.97
N ASP A 378 -19.30 29.19 51.17
CA ASP A 378 -18.91 29.71 52.48
C ASP A 378 -19.75 30.93 52.81
N ASN A 379 -20.36 30.89 53.99
CA ASN A 379 -21.44 31.76 54.44
C ASN A 379 -21.24 33.24 54.08
N SER A 380 -22.08 33.75 53.19
CA SER A 380 -22.57 35.12 53.28
C SER A 380 -24.08 35.06 53.11
N ASN A 381 -24.77 35.37 54.21
CA ASN A 381 -26.23 35.50 54.31
C ASN A 381 -26.85 35.98 53.00
N LEU A 382 -27.46 35.07 52.24
CA LEU A 382 -28.60 35.45 51.42
C LEU A 382 -29.67 35.85 52.45
N GLY A 383 -29.87 37.14 52.66
CA GLY A 383 -30.68 37.69 53.76
C GLY A 383 -31.97 36.90 53.99
N GLY A 384 -32.30 36.63 55.26
CA GLY A 384 -33.50 35.90 55.67
C GLY A 384 -33.29 34.62 56.49
N GLY A 385 -32.05 34.29 56.92
CA GLY A 385 -31.80 33.13 57.79
C GLY A 385 -31.76 31.77 57.08
N ILE A 386 -31.62 31.78 55.75
CA ILE A 386 -31.58 30.58 54.91
C ILE A 386 -30.12 30.31 54.50
N SER A 387 -29.57 29.18 54.93
CA SER A 387 -28.24 28.72 54.51
C SER A 387 -28.38 27.68 53.39
N LEU A 388 -27.80 27.95 52.21
CA LEU A 388 -27.65 26.93 51.17
C LEU A 388 -26.47 26.02 51.53
N LEU A 389 -26.78 24.88 52.16
CA LEU A 389 -25.78 23.97 52.72
C LEU A 389 -24.90 23.26 51.66
N ALA A 390 -25.46 22.95 50.48
CA ALA A 390 -24.73 22.42 49.33
C ALA A 390 -25.61 22.38 48.07
N VAL A 391 -25.06 22.74 46.90
CA VAL A 391 -25.71 22.54 45.59
C VAL A 391 -24.95 21.49 44.80
N LYS A 392 -25.62 20.40 44.41
CA LYS A 392 -25.07 19.35 43.56
C LYS A 392 -25.52 19.55 42.11
N LEU A 393 -24.59 19.91 41.23
CA LEU A 393 -24.86 20.16 39.82
C LEU A 393 -24.31 19.02 38.95
N PRO A 394 -25.16 18.13 38.40
CA PRO A 394 -24.75 17.17 37.39
C PRO A 394 -24.76 17.82 36.00
N LEU A 395 -23.58 18.01 35.43
CA LEU A 395 -23.38 18.47 34.05
C LEU A 395 -23.06 17.26 33.16
N HIS A 396 -23.84 17.10 32.11
CA HIS A 396 -23.64 16.08 31.08
C HIS A 396 -23.24 16.77 29.78
N VAL A 397 -22.05 16.46 29.27
CA VAL A 397 -21.54 17.03 28.03
C VAL A 397 -21.02 15.91 27.13
N GLU A 398 -21.51 15.87 25.89
CA GLU A 398 -20.92 15.05 24.85
C GLU A 398 -19.89 15.89 24.10
N VAL A 399 -18.67 15.38 23.99
CA VAL A 399 -17.55 16.15 23.48
C VAL A 399 -16.67 15.33 22.54
N ALA A 400 -15.87 16.04 21.75
CA ALA A 400 -14.75 15.49 20.99
C ALA A 400 -15.14 14.49 19.89
N SER A 401 -16.33 14.63 19.30
CA SER A 401 -16.68 13.94 18.06
C SER A 401 -15.97 14.57 16.87
N ALA A 402 -15.39 13.73 16.01
CA ALA A 402 -14.82 14.14 14.74
C ALA A 402 -15.11 13.08 13.68
N GLU A 403 -15.39 13.53 12.46
CA GLU A 403 -15.66 12.70 11.29
C GLU A 403 -14.84 13.23 10.12
N ALA A 404 -14.20 12.34 9.36
CA ALA A 404 -13.66 12.70 8.05
C ALA A 404 -14.11 11.68 7.00
N ARG A 405 -14.21 12.18 5.76
CA ARG A 405 -14.56 11.40 4.58
C ARG A 405 -13.53 11.63 3.50
N LEU A 406 -13.04 10.54 2.90
CA LEU A 406 -12.09 10.61 1.79
C LEU A 406 -12.82 11.05 0.51
N THR A 407 -12.57 12.28 0.07
CA THR A 407 -13.22 12.87 -1.10
C THR A 407 -12.56 12.49 -2.41
N ASP A 408 -11.23 12.40 -2.43
CA ASP A 408 -10.46 12.13 -3.64
C ASP A 408 -9.06 11.60 -3.31
N ILE A 409 -8.46 10.85 -4.23
CA ILE A 409 -7.08 10.34 -4.14
C ILE A 409 -6.39 10.69 -5.45
N SER A 410 -5.29 11.44 -5.36
CA SER A 410 -4.41 11.71 -6.50
C SER A 410 -3.12 10.93 -6.31
N CYS A 411 -2.93 9.87 -7.11
CA CYS A 411 -1.65 9.17 -7.16
C CYS A 411 -0.70 9.97 -8.05
N ALA A 412 0.53 10.23 -7.58
CA ALA A 412 1.55 10.83 -8.42
C ALA A 412 1.81 9.91 -9.62
N THR A 413 1.60 10.43 -10.83
CA THR A 413 1.97 9.78 -12.07
C THR A 413 3.49 9.63 -12.07
N GLY A 414 4.03 8.42 -12.26
CA GLY A 414 5.45 8.28 -12.57
C GLY A 414 5.74 9.18 -13.76
N HIS A 415 6.62 10.18 -13.60
CA HIS A 415 6.80 11.26 -14.57
C HIS A 415 7.10 10.68 -15.95
N PRO A 416 6.34 11.03 -17.00
CA PRO A 416 6.72 10.85 -18.39
C PRO A 416 7.26 12.18 -18.98
N ASP A 417 7.96 12.97 -18.18
CA ASP A 417 8.69 14.17 -18.63
C ASP A 417 10.14 13.82 -18.96
#